data_AF-A0A553WH18-F1
#
_entry.id   AF-A0A553WH18-F1
#
_cell.length_a   1.000
_cell.length_b   1.000
_cell.length_c   1.000
_cell.angle_alpha   90.00
_cell.angle_beta   90.00
_cell.angle_gamma   90.00
#
_symmetry.space_group_name_H-M   'P 1'
#
loop_
_entity.id
_entity.type
_entity.pdbx_description
1 polymer ?
#
loop_
_entity_poly.entity_id
_entity_poly.type
_entity_poly.pdbx_seq_one_letter_code
_entity_poly.pdbx_strand_id
1 'polypeptide(L)'
;MEQLWSGLGIFLDFATIIASALAAWFWYLASIQTIHRVHASETFDYHDLNRIIVAINRNSIRNRRGALASALVAALLAIDLAVGS
;
A
#
# COMPACT_ATOMS: atom_id res chain seq x y z
N MET A 1 -7.21 -31.89 16.98
CA MET A 1 -6.92 -31.28 15.67
C MET A 1 -7.96 -30.24 15.27
N GLU A 2 -9.26 -30.46 15.50
CA GLU A 2 -10.32 -29.46 15.19
C GLU A 2 -10.11 -28.05 15.78
N GLN A 3 -9.52 -27.92 16.98
CA GLN A 3 -9.32 -26.61 17.62
C GLN A 3 -8.18 -25.78 17.02
N LEU A 4 -7.19 -26.42 16.38
CA LEU A 4 -6.11 -25.74 15.68
C LEU A 4 -6.61 -25.12 14.36
N TRP A 5 -7.55 -25.80 13.68
CA TRP A 5 -8.18 -25.29 12.46
C TRP A 5 -9.05 -24.06 12.73
N SER A 6 -9.74 -23.98 13.89
CA SER A 6 -10.52 -22.78 14.24
C SER A 6 -9.66 -21.59 14.68
N GLY A 7 -8.62 -21.81 15.50
CA GLY A 7 -7.80 -20.72 16.04
C GLY A 7 -6.86 -20.09 15.02
N LEU A 8 -6.21 -20.92 14.19
CA LEU A 8 -5.29 -20.46 13.16
C LEU A 8 -6.03 -19.77 12.00
N GLY A 9 -7.17 -20.31 11.55
CA GLY A 9 -7.99 -19.68 10.50
C GLY A 9 -8.49 -18.29 10.93
N ILE A 10 -9.05 -18.17 12.14
CA ILE A 10 -9.46 -16.87 12.69
C ILE A 10 -8.28 -15.89 12.73
N PHE A 11 -7.10 -16.35 13.14
CA PHE A 11 -5.92 -15.49 13.15
C PHE A 11 -5.52 -15.02 11.75
N LEU A 12 -5.51 -15.93 10.76
CA LEU A 12 -5.19 -15.61 9.37
C LEU A 12 -6.22 -14.66 8.74
N ASP A 13 -7.50 -14.81 9.05
CA ASP A 13 -8.57 -13.89 8.64
C ASP A 13 -8.32 -12.47 9.17
N PHE A 14 -8.10 -12.34 10.48
CA PHE A 14 -7.82 -11.03 11.09
C PHE A 14 -6.53 -10.42 10.54
N ALA A 15 -5.47 -11.21 10.36
CA ALA A 15 -4.21 -10.75 9.78
C ALA A 15 -4.42 -10.26 8.33
N THR A 16 -5.23 -10.97 7.55
CA THR A 16 -5.55 -10.63 6.15
C THR A 16 -6.37 -9.34 6.08
N ILE A 17 -7.36 -9.15 6.96
CA ILE A 17 -8.16 -7.93 7.05
C ILE A 17 -7.27 -6.73 7.41
N ILE A 18 -6.40 -6.86 8.41
CA ILE A 18 -5.49 -5.80 8.83
C ILE A 18 -4.51 -5.45 7.71
N ALA A 19 -3.91 -6.45 7.06
CA ALA A 19 -3.01 -6.23 5.94
C ALA A 19 -3.72 -5.54 4.76
N SER A 20 -4.99 -5.88 4.51
CA SER A 20 -5.82 -5.28 3.46
C SER A 20 -6.14 -3.81 3.77
N ALA A 21 -6.47 -3.51 5.02
CA ALA A 21 -6.68 -2.14 5.47
C ALA A 21 -5.40 -1.30 5.34
N LEU A 22 -4.24 -1.85 5.71
CA LEU A 22 -2.94 -1.19 5.52
C LEU A 22 -2.61 -0.96 4.05
N ALA A 23 -2.88 -1.95 3.19
CA ALA A 23 -2.71 -1.80 1.75
C ALA A 23 -3.58 -0.65 1.23
N ALA A 24 -4.88 -0.67 1.52
CA ALA A 24 -5.82 0.37 1.12
C ALA A 24 -5.40 1.76 1.62
N TRP A 25 -4.89 1.85 2.86
CA TRP A 25 -4.37 3.09 3.42
C TRP A 25 -3.17 3.63 2.65
N PHE A 26 -2.21 2.78 2.28
CA PHE A 26 -1.07 3.20 1.47
C PHE A 26 -1.49 3.66 0.07
N TRP A 27 -2.46 2.99 -0.56
CA TRP A 27 -3.02 3.40 -1.84
C TRP A 27 -3.75 4.76 -1.74
N TYR A 28 -4.53 4.96 -0.69
CA TYR A 28 -5.18 6.24 -0.43
C TYR A 28 -4.15 7.37 -0.25
N LEU A 29 -3.14 7.17 0.61
CA LEU A 29 -2.08 8.16 0.82
C LEU A 29 -1.27 8.47 -0.44
N ALA A 30 -1.11 7.50 -1.34
CA ALA A 30 -0.47 7.71 -2.63
C ALA A 30 -1.36 8.51 -3.60
N SER A 31 -2.68 8.32 -3.52
CA SER A 31 -3.66 8.98 -4.40
C SER A 31 -3.93 10.44 -4.04
N ILE A 32 -3.86 10.82 -2.77
CA ILE A 32 -4.19 12.20 -2.33
C ILE A 32 -3.10 13.24 -2.63
N GLN A 33 -1.91 12.81 -3.09
CA GLN A 33 -0.80 13.72 -3.36
C GLN A 33 -0.99 14.41 -4.72
N THR A 34 -1.53 15.63 -4.73
CA THR A 34 -1.60 16.47 -5.93
C THR A 34 -0.25 17.12 -6.20
N ILE A 35 0.30 16.89 -7.39
CA ILE A 35 1.48 17.61 -7.87
C ILE A 35 1.02 18.96 -8.42
N HIS A 36 1.74 20.03 -8.07
CA HIS A 36 1.48 21.37 -8.61
C HIS A 36 1.55 21.35 -10.14
N ARG A 37 0.56 21.98 -10.80
CA ARG A 37 0.48 22.04 -12.26
C ARG A 37 1.28 23.25 -12.76
N VAL A 38 2.37 22.99 -13.47
CA VAL A 38 3.22 24.03 -14.06
C VAL A 38 2.49 24.71 -15.22
N HIS A 39 2.53 26.04 -15.26
CA HIS A 39 2.02 26.86 -16.37
C HIS A 39 3.16 27.38 -17.25
N ALA A 40 2.93 27.48 -18.56
CA ALA A 40 3.96 27.88 -19.53
C ALA A 40 4.46 29.34 -19.35
N SER A 41 3.71 30.18 -18.64
CA SER A 41 4.08 31.57 -18.35
C SER A 41 4.84 31.75 -17.03
N GLU A 42 5.06 30.67 -16.27
CA GLU A 42 5.74 30.70 -14.98
C GLU A 42 7.26 30.50 -15.16
N THR A 43 8.06 31.29 -14.45
CA THR A 43 9.52 31.07 -14.40
C THR A 43 9.81 29.89 -13.48
N PHE A 44 10.14 28.76 -14.10
CA PHE A 44 10.44 27.52 -13.41
C PHE A 44 11.89 27.52 -12.91
N ASP A 45 12.10 27.60 -11.59
CA ASP A 45 13.43 27.60 -10.97
C ASP A 45 13.84 26.20 -10.48
N TYR A 46 15.13 26.03 -10.18
CA TYR A 46 15.71 24.81 -9.62
C TYR A 46 15.04 24.38 -8.31
N HIS A 47 14.53 25.32 -7.52
CA HIS A 47 13.80 24.99 -6.30
C HIS A 47 12.50 24.24 -6.60
N ASP A 48 11.75 24.65 -7.62
CA ASP A 48 10.48 24.01 -7.99
C ASP A 48 10.70 22.61 -8.56
N LEU A 49 11.75 22.46 -9.38
CA LEU A 49 12.19 21.16 -9.87
C LEU A 49 12.51 20.20 -8.72
N ASN A 50 13.23 20.66 -7.69
CA ASN A 50 13.53 19.83 -6.53
C ASN A 50 12.26 19.44 -5.75
N ARG A 51 11.30 20.36 -5.59
CA ARG A 51 10.01 20.06 -4.93
C ARG A 51 9.22 18.98 -5.68
N ILE A 52 9.19 19.05 -7.00
CA ILE A 52 8.51 18.05 -7.84
C ILE A 52 9.19 16.70 -7.73
N ILE A 53 10.52 16.63 -7.86
CA ILE A 53 11.26 15.36 -7.74
C ILE A 53 11.06 14.74 -6.36
N VAL A 54 11.14 15.53 -5.29
CA VAL A 54 10.90 15.05 -3.93
C VAL A 54 9.47 14.53 -3.77
N ALA A 55 8.46 15.21 -4.32
CA ALA A 55 7.07 14.75 -4.28
C ALA A 55 6.88 13.42 -5.02
N ILE A 56 7.47 13.28 -6.21
CA ILE A 56 7.43 12.04 -7.02
C ILE A 56 8.10 10.88 -6.27
N ASN A 57 9.30 11.10 -5.74
CA ASN A 57 10.04 10.09 -4.98
C ASN A 57 9.28 9.64 -3.74
N ARG A 58 8.69 10.60 -3.01
CA ARG A 58 7.86 10.30 -1.84
C ARG A 58 6.63 9.47 -2.22
N ASN A 59 6.01 9.76 -3.36
CA ASN A 59 4.88 8.99 -3.85
C ASN A 59 5.27 7.57 -4.26
N SER A 60 6.41 7.42 -4.97
CA SER A 60 6.97 6.11 -5.34
C SER A 60 7.22 5.21 -4.12
N ILE A 61 7.75 5.77 -3.03
CA ILE A 61 7.94 5.04 -1.76
C ILE A 61 6.59 4.55 -1.19
N ARG A 62 5.55 5.38 -1.21
CA ARG A 62 4.21 4.98 -0.74
C ARG A 62 3.60 3.89 -1.62
N ASN A 63 3.71 4.00 -2.94
CA ASN A 63 3.28 2.96 -3.87
C ASN A 63 3.99 1.63 -3.63
N ARG A 64 5.31 1.63 -3.40
CA ARG A 64 6.06 0.41 -3.05
C ARG A 64 5.54 -0.22 -1.76
N ARG A 65 5.24 0.58 -0.73
CA ARG A 65 4.66 0.09 0.53
C ARG A 65 3.25 -0.49 0.33
N GLY A 66 2.41 0.16 -0.48
CA GLY A 66 1.09 -0.36 -0.84
C GLY A 66 1.16 -1.67 -1.60
N ALA A 67 2.09 -1.80 -2.55
CA ALA A 67 2.33 -3.04 -3.27
C ALA A 67 2.78 -4.18 -2.35
N LEU A 68 3.73 -3.92 -1.43
CA LEU A 68 4.18 -4.91 -0.45
C LEU A 68 3.05 -5.35 0.49
N ALA A 69 2.23 -4.41 0.98
CA ALA A 69 1.08 -4.73 1.81
C ALA A 69 0.05 -5.57 1.03
N SER A 70 -0.20 -5.25 -0.23
CA SER A 70 -1.10 -6.04 -1.10
C SER A 70 -0.56 -7.46 -1.36
N ALA A 71 0.75 -7.60 -1.54
CA ALA A 71 1.40 -8.91 -1.68
C ALA A 71 1.29 -9.74 -0.40
N LEU A 72 1.43 -9.12 0.78
CA LEU A 72 1.24 -9.79 2.07
C LEU A 72 -0.20 -10.30 2.23
N VAL A 73 -1.20 -9.50 1.85
CA VAL A 73 -2.61 -9.94 1.83
C VAL A 73 -2.79 -11.18 0.95
N ALA A 74 -2.28 -11.15 -0.27
CA ALA A 74 -2.39 -12.26 -1.20
C ALA A 74 -1.70 -13.54 -0.65
N ALA A 75 -0.55 -13.39 0.00
CA ALA A 75 0.16 -14.50 0.61
C ALA A 75 -0.60 -15.10 1.80
N LEU A 76 -1.14 -14.26 2.69
CA LEU A 76 -1.94 -14.71 3.84
C LEU A 76 -3.20 -15.45 3.39
N LEU A 77 -3.92 -14.90 2.39
CA LEU A 77 -5.11 -15.53 1.83
C LEU A 77 -4.78 -16.88 1.17
N ALA A 78 -3.66 -16.97 0.44
CA ALA A 78 -3.23 -18.23 -0.18
C ALA A 78 -2.90 -19.31 0.86
N ILE A 79 -2.26 -18.93 1.98
CA ILE A 79 -1.97 -19.83 3.10
C ILE A 79 -3.28 -20.29 3.75
N ASP A 80 -4.20 -19.36 4.02
CA ASP A 80 -5.49 -19.67 4.63
C ASP A 80 -6.30 -20.65 3.76
N LEU A 81 -6.36 -20.42 2.45
CA LEU A 81 -7.02 -21.35 1.52
C LEU A 81 -6.37 -22.73 1.49
N ALA A 82 -5.04 -22.82 1.54
CA ALA A 82 -4.32 -24.09 1.53
C ALA A 82 -4.44 -24.88 2.84
N VAL A 83 -4.71 -24.18 3.94
CA VAL A 83 -4.97 -24.77 5.26
C VAL A 83 -6.46 -25.15 5.35
N GLY A 84 -7.38 -24.26 5.00
CA GLY A 84 -8.82 -24.53 5.04
C GLY A 84 -9.35 -25.58 4.05
N SER A 85 -8.56 -26.00 3.05
CA SER A 85 -8.89 -27.04 2.05
C SER A 85 -8.48 -28.45 2.48
#